data_AF-A0AAW9XCQ2-F1
#
_entry.id   AF-A0AAW9XCQ2-F1
#
_cell.length_a   1.000
_cell.length_b   1.000
_cell.length_c   1.000
_cell.angle_alpha   90.00
_cell.angle_beta   90.00
_cell.angle_gamma   90.00
#
_symmetry.space_group_name_H-M   'P 1'
#
loop_
_entity.id
_entity.type
_entity.pdbx_description
1 polymer ?
#
loop_
_entity_poly.entity_id
_entity_poly.type
_entity_poly.pdbx_seq_one_letter_code
_entity_poly.pdbx_strand_id
1 'polypeptide(L)'
;ATARAALVQAAAREWNVPAADVSIREGQLIGPGGKQSTFGEMAKSARGISAPSNVTLKPASQFRLIGKPAPRNDLAAKTDGSARFSIDTRLPGMLYAAVVMCPVFGGKLKTFQSKAALGMPGVRYVVPFEG
;
A
#
# COMPACT_ATOMS: atom_id res chain seq x y z
N ALA A 1 -14.47 -2.42 10.76
CA ALA A 1 -14.74 -2.14 12.19
C ALA A 1 -14.13 -3.21 13.12
N THR A 2 -14.20 -4.50 12.78
CA THR A 2 -13.59 -5.61 13.51
C THR A 2 -12.08 -5.47 13.73
N ALA A 3 -11.31 -5.08 12.70
CA ALA A 3 -9.87 -4.81 12.84
C ALA A 3 -9.56 -3.72 13.87
N ARG A 4 -10.36 -2.64 13.91
CA ARG A 4 -10.25 -1.58 14.92
C ARG A 4 -10.50 -2.14 16.33
N ALA A 5 -11.51 -2.98 16.50
CA ALA A 5 -11.81 -3.60 17.78
C ALA A 5 -10.67 -4.53 18.23
N ALA A 6 -10.06 -5.29 17.33
CA ALA A 6 -8.90 -6.13 17.63
C ALA A 6 -7.69 -5.29 18.09
N LEU A 7 -7.42 -4.16 17.45
CA LEU A 7 -6.36 -3.23 17.88
C LEU A 7 -6.60 -2.64 19.28
N VAL A 8 -7.85 -2.26 19.58
CA VAL A 8 -8.25 -1.79 20.92
C VAL A 8 -8.07 -2.88 21.96
N GLN A 9 -8.47 -4.12 21.65
CA GLN A 9 -8.27 -5.26 22.54
C GLN A 9 -6.79 -5.61 22.75
N ALA A 10 -5.96 -5.47 21.73
CA ALA A 10 -4.51 -5.69 21.84
C ALA A 10 -3.89 -4.71 22.83
N ALA A 11 -4.15 -3.41 22.66
CA ALA A 11 -3.67 -2.39 23.60
C ALA A 11 -4.25 -2.57 25.01
N ALA A 12 -5.54 -2.92 25.13
CA ALA A 12 -6.17 -3.17 26.42
C ALA A 12 -5.51 -4.32 27.19
N ARG A 13 -5.20 -5.43 26.49
CA ARG A 13 -4.47 -6.57 27.07
C ARG A 13 -3.05 -6.18 27.48
N GLU A 14 -2.33 -5.46 26.63
CA GLU A 14 -0.95 -5.05 26.90
C GLU A 14 -0.86 -4.08 28.08
N TRP A 15 -1.83 -3.18 28.21
CA TRP A 15 -1.85 -2.20 29.28
C TRP A 15 -2.55 -2.68 30.55
N ASN A 16 -3.12 -3.88 30.52
CA ASN A 16 -3.92 -4.49 31.57
C ASN A 16 -5.08 -3.58 32.02
N VAL A 17 -5.87 -3.10 31.05
CA VAL A 17 -7.03 -2.22 31.27
C VAL A 17 -8.25 -2.74 30.50
N PRO A 18 -9.48 -2.37 30.90
CA PRO A 18 -10.67 -2.61 30.10
C PRO A 18 -10.55 -1.99 28.69
N ALA A 19 -11.04 -2.70 27.67
CA ALA A 19 -11.06 -2.19 26.29
C ALA A 19 -11.91 -0.91 26.14
N ALA A 20 -12.86 -0.66 27.04
CA ALA A 20 -13.65 0.56 27.11
C ALA A 20 -12.81 1.80 27.46
N ASP A 21 -11.68 1.62 28.15
CA ASP A 21 -10.78 2.69 28.58
C ASP A 21 -9.73 3.03 27.50
N VAL A 22 -9.72 2.29 26.40
CA VAL A 22 -8.83 2.53 25.26
C VAL A 22 -9.59 3.27 24.17
N SER A 23 -9.26 4.55 24.02
CA SER A 23 -9.81 5.42 22.99
C SER A 23 -8.90 5.47 21.76
N ILE A 24 -9.44 5.95 20.64
CA ILE A 24 -8.67 6.15 19.40
C ILE A 24 -8.77 7.59 18.95
N ARG A 25 -7.62 8.20 18.67
CA ARG A 25 -7.51 9.56 18.14
C ARG A 25 -6.31 9.66 17.21
N GLU A 26 -6.50 10.24 16.03
CA GLU A 26 -5.42 10.52 15.06
C GLU A 26 -4.54 9.28 14.74
N GLY A 27 -5.13 8.08 14.66
CA GLY A 27 -4.38 6.84 14.40
C GLY A 27 -3.62 6.25 15.59
N GLN A 28 -3.80 6.83 16.78
CA GLN A 28 -3.25 6.33 18.04
C GLN A 28 -4.32 5.70 18.92
N LEU A 29 -3.92 4.65 19.63
CA LEU A 29 -4.62 4.07 20.77
C LEU A 29 -4.16 4.84 22.01
N ILE A 30 -5.11 5.29 22.83
CA ILE A 30 -4.85 6.09 24.03
C ILE A 30 -5.56 5.42 25.20
N GLY A 31 -4.79 5.00 26.20
CA GLY A 31 -5.28 4.38 27.43
C GLY A 31 -5.11 5.29 28.65
N PRO A 32 -5.54 4.82 29.83
CA PRO A 32 -5.41 5.57 31.08
C PRO A 32 -3.94 5.74 31.49
N GLY A 33 -3.67 6.77 32.29
CA GLY A 33 -2.30 7.07 32.75
C GLY A 33 -1.38 7.60 31.63
N GLY A 34 -1.94 8.09 30.52
CA GLY A 34 -1.18 8.67 29.42
C GLY A 34 -0.53 7.63 28.49
N LYS A 35 -0.86 6.34 28.63
CA LYS A 35 -0.37 5.27 27.74
C LYS A 35 -0.86 5.52 26.32
N GLN A 36 0.06 5.47 25.35
CA GLN A 36 -0.25 5.66 23.94
C GLN A 36 0.52 4.66 23.09
N SER A 37 -0.07 4.26 21.97
CA SER A 37 0.59 3.43 20.96
C SER A 37 -0.05 3.65 19.58
N THR A 38 0.73 3.48 18.52
CA THR A 38 0.23 3.49 17.15
C THR A 38 -0.45 2.17 16.79
N PHE A 39 -1.28 2.18 15.75
CA PHE A 39 -1.83 0.91 15.22
C PHE A 39 -0.75 -0.04 14.70
N GLY A 40 0.37 0.49 14.18
CA GLY A 40 1.46 -0.33 13.65
C GLY A 40 2.15 -1.16 14.74
N GLU A 41 2.39 -0.55 15.89
CA GLU A 41 2.95 -1.22 17.07
C GLU A 41 2.03 -2.35 17.56
N MET A 42 0.72 -2.10 17.60
CA MET A 42 -0.27 -3.10 18.07
C MET A 42 -0.69 -4.11 17.00
N ALA A 43 -0.32 -3.92 15.73
CA ALA A 43 -0.81 -4.75 14.62
C ALA A 43 -0.40 -6.23 14.78
N LYS A 44 0.83 -6.47 15.24
CA LYS A 44 1.34 -7.84 15.47
C LYS A 44 0.56 -8.55 16.57
N SER A 45 0.32 -7.87 17.69
CA SER A 45 -0.47 -8.39 18.82
C SER A 45 -1.93 -8.59 18.44
N ALA A 46 -2.51 -7.68 17.66
CA ALA A 46 -3.90 -7.76 17.20
C ALA A 46 -4.16 -8.95 16.26
N ARG A 47 -3.16 -9.42 15.52
CA ARG A 47 -3.29 -10.61 14.64
C ARG A 47 -3.74 -11.87 15.39
N GLY A 48 -3.33 -12.02 16.65
CA GLY A 48 -3.69 -13.18 17.48
C GLY A 48 -5.07 -13.10 18.13
N ILE A 49 -5.80 -12.00 17.91
CA ILE A 49 -7.10 -11.76 18.52
C ILE A 49 -8.20 -12.15 17.54
N SER A 50 -9.06 -13.08 17.95
CA SER A 50 -10.23 -13.44 17.17
C SER A 50 -11.13 -12.21 16.99
N ALA A 51 -11.48 -11.91 15.74
CA ALA A 51 -12.28 -10.75 15.41
C ALA A 51 -13.66 -10.86 16.10
N PRO A 52 -14.10 -9.85 16.87
CA PRO A 52 -15.43 -9.87 17.47
C PRO A 52 -16.51 -9.94 16.39
N SER A 53 -17.49 -10.83 16.55
CA SER A 53 -18.63 -10.96 15.64
C SER A 53 -19.56 -9.75 15.68
N ASN A 54 -19.71 -9.16 16.87
CA ASN A 54 -20.51 -7.96 17.09
C ASN A 54 -19.59 -6.78 17.40
N VAL A 55 -19.63 -5.75 16.55
CA VAL A 55 -18.91 -4.49 16.76
C VAL A 55 -19.85 -3.31 16.57
N THR A 56 -19.83 -2.39 17.54
CA THR A 56 -20.57 -1.15 17.43
C THR A 56 -19.90 -0.25 16.40
N LEU A 57 -20.65 0.12 15.35
CA LEU A 57 -20.17 1.05 14.34
C LEU A 57 -20.18 2.47 14.87
N LYS A 58 -19.21 3.24 14.40
CA LYS A 58 -19.13 4.66 14.70
C LYS A 58 -20.26 5.40 13.94
N PRO A 59 -21.11 6.19 14.60
CA PRO A 59 -22.14 6.96 13.92
C PRO A 59 -21.48 8.05 13.04
N ALA A 60 -22.15 8.41 11.95
CA ALA A 60 -21.65 9.40 10.99
C ALA A 60 -21.34 10.76 11.64
N SER A 61 -22.10 11.15 12.67
CA SER A 61 -21.87 12.37 13.45
C SER A 61 -20.51 12.43 14.13
N GLN A 62 -19.88 11.29 14.40
CA GLN A 62 -18.55 11.24 15.00
C GLN A 62 -17.43 11.20 13.95
N PHE A 63 -17.73 11.08 12.65
CA PHE A 63 -16.71 11.03 11.61
C PHE A 63 -15.88 12.32 11.59
N ARG A 64 -14.55 12.15 11.58
CA ARG A 64 -13.62 13.28 11.58
C ARG A 64 -13.22 13.69 10.16
N LEU A 65 -12.93 12.71 9.30
CA LEU A 65 -12.41 12.93 7.95
C LEU A 65 -13.43 12.59 6.85
N ILE A 66 -14.32 11.63 7.08
CA ILE A 66 -15.32 11.21 6.08
C ILE A 66 -16.32 12.35 5.87
N GLY A 67 -16.54 12.73 4.61
CA GLY A 67 -17.45 13.81 4.22
C GLY A 67 -16.89 15.22 4.41
N LYS A 68 -15.59 15.37 4.75
CA LYS A 68 -14.94 16.67 4.88
C LYS A 68 -13.84 16.84 3.84
N PRO A 69 -13.65 18.06 3.27
CA PRO A 69 -12.48 18.36 2.48
C PRO A 69 -11.20 18.12 3.30
N ALA A 70 -10.22 17.44 2.71
CA ALA A 70 -8.92 17.22 3.32
C ALA A 70 -7.83 17.48 2.27
N PRO A 71 -6.71 18.12 2.65
CA PRO A 71 -5.61 18.33 1.72
C PRO A 71 -5.01 16.97 1.32
N ARG A 72 -4.65 16.86 0.05
CA ARG A 72 -3.93 15.70 -0.48
C ARG A 72 -2.44 15.88 -0.25
N ASN A 73 -1.81 14.93 0.44
CA ASN A 73 -0.37 14.97 0.72
C ASN A 73 0.49 14.95 -0.55
N ASP A 74 -0.02 14.41 -1.65
CA ASP A 74 0.70 14.29 -2.93
C ASP A 74 0.48 15.47 -3.88
N LEU A 75 -0.34 16.46 -3.50
CA LEU A 75 -0.77 17.52 -4.41
C LEU A 75 0.39 18.43 -4.83
N ALA A 76 1.13 18.98 -3.86
CA ALA A 76 2.19 19.95 -4.14
C ALA A 76 3.20 19.40 -5.16
N ALA A 77 3.74 18.21 -4.88
CA ALA A 77 4.72 17.56 -5.73
C ALA A 77 4.20 17.23 -7.14
N LYS A 78 2.90 16.93 -7.26
CA LYS A 78 2.27 16.66 -8.56
C LYS A 78 1.97 17.93 -9.36
N THR A 79 1.85 19.08 -8.70
CA THR A 79 1.57 20.36 -9.35
C THR A 79 2.82 21.15 -9.70
N ASP A 80 3.92 20.97 -8.97
CA ASP A 80 5.19 21.68 -9.20
C ASP A 80 6.23 20.85 -9.98
N GLY A 81 5.92 19.59 -10.29
CA GLY A 81 6.80 18.68 -11.04
C GLY A 81 7.90 18.02 -10.22
N SER A 82 7.94 18.21 -8.89
CA SER A 82 8.91 17.55 -8.02
C SER A 82 8.58 16.08 -7.71
N ALA A 83 7.35 15.63 -8.02
CA ALA A 83 6.96 14.24 -7.90
C ALA A 83 7.80 13.35 -8.83
N ARG A 84 8.42 12.32 -8.26
CA ARG A 84 9.17 11.30 -9.02
C ARG A 84 8.28 10.11 -9.32
N PHE A 85 8.09 9.82 -10.59
CA PHE A 85 7.44 8.62 -11.09
C PHE A 85 8.49 7.59 -11.51
N SER A 86 8.08 6.32 -11.68
CA SER A 86 9.00 5.25 -12.07
C SER A 86 9.78 5.58 -13.36
N ILE A 87 9.15 6.29 -14.30
CA ILE A 87 9.77 6.71 -15.56
C ILE A 87 10.89 7.75 -15.38
N ASP A 88 10.93 8.46 -14.26
CA ASP A 88 11.97 9.45 -13.93
C ASP A 88 13.20 8.80 -13.31
N THR A 89 13.15 7.48 -13.06
CA THR A 89 14.28 6.76 -12.48
C THR A 89 15.39 6.61 -13.51
N ARG A 90 16.62 6.91 -13.09
CA ARG A 90 17.86 6.69 -13.87
C ARG A 90 18.86 6.02 -12.94
N LEU A 91 19.33 4.83 -13.30
CA LEU A 91 20.35 4.08 -12.54
C LEU A 91 21.61 3.95 -13.40
N PRO A 92 22.81 3.91 -12.79
CA PRO A 92 24.03 3.55 -13.51
C PRO A 92 23.86 2.19 -14.22
N GLY A 93 24.12 2.15 -15.52
CA GLY A 93 24.00 0.93 -16.33
C GLY A 93 22.56 0.49 -16.65
N MET A 94 21.54 1.33 -16.42
CA MET A 94 20.15 1.00 -16.71
C MET A 94 19.93 0.67 -18.19
N LEU A 95 19.32 -0.50 -18.46
CA LEU A 95 18.87 -0.88 -19.80
C LEU A 95 17.41 -0.44 -20.01
N TYR A 96 17.07 -0.16 -21.27
CA TYR A 96 15.71 0.17 -21.69
C TYR A 96 15.12 -1.03 -22.44
N ALA A 97 13.89 -1.41 -22.10
CA ALA A 97 13.18 -2.50 -22.75
C ALA A 97 12.15 -1.93 -23.74
N ALA A 98 12.03 -2.57 -24.90
CA ALA A 98 10.96 -2.37 -25.86
C ALA A 98 10.27 -3.71 -26.12
N VAL A 99 8.95 -3.69 -26.25
CA VAL A 99 8.15 -4.92 -26.44
C VAL A 99 7.57 -4.91 -27.84
N VAL A 100 7.80 -5.99 -28.58
CA VAL A 100 7.06 -6.30 -29.80
C VAL A 100 5.89 -7.21 -29.41
N MET A 101 4.67 -6.67 -29.43
CA MET A 101 3.47 -7.42 -29.07
C MET A 101 2.93 -8.21 -30.26
N CYS A 102 2.26 -9.33 -30.00
CA CYS A 102 1.50 -10.03 -31.03
C CYS A 102 0.43 -9.08 -31.60
N PRO A 103 0.36 -8.90 -32.93
CA PRO A 103 -0.62 -7.99 -33.53
C PRO A 103 -2.06 -8.53 -33.47
N VAL A 104 -2.23 -9.80 -33.09
CA VAL A 104 -3.53 -10.48 -33.01
C VAL A 104 -3.80 -10.89 -31.57
N PHE A 105 -4.98 -10.55 -31.07
CA PHE A 105 -5.43 -10.93 -29.73
C PHE A 105 -5.47 -12.47 -29.58
N GLY A 106 -4.94 -12.97 -28.46
CA GLY A 106 -4.88 -14.42 -28.17
C GLY A 106 -3.86 -15.20 -29.01
N GLY A 107 -3.09 -14.52 -29.88
CA GLY A 107 -2.01 -15.14 -30.63
C GLY A 107 -0.86 -15.58 -29.72
N LYS A 108 -0.18 -16.66 -30.11
CA LYS A 108 1.01 -17.19 -29.42
C LYS A 108 2.23 -17.05 -30.30
N LEU A 109 3.41 -16.92 -29.67
CA LEU A 109 4.68 -16.88 -30.37
C LEU A 109 4.93 -18.25 -31.03
N LYS A 110 4.94 -18.30 -32.36
CA LYS A 110 5.25 -19.54 -33.10
C LYS A 110 6.74 -19.71 -33.38
N THR A 111 7.39 -18.62 -33.75
CA THR A 111 8.80 -18.61 -34.16
C THR A 111 9.48 -17.35 -33.65
N PHE A 112 10.72 -17.49 -33.20
CA PHE A 112 11.51 -16.38 -32.69
C PHE A 112 12.83 -16.27 -33.46
N GLN A 113 13.04 -15.12 -34.11
CA GLN A 113 14.27 -14.82 -34.85
C GLN A 113 14.83 -13.48 -34.38
N SER A 114 15.91 -13.52 -33.60
CA SER A 114 16.49 -12.33 -32.95
C SER A 114 17.76 -11.79 -33.61
N LYS A 115 18.35 -12.52 -34.57
CA LYS A 115 19.70 -12.23 -35.11
C LYS A 115 19.84 -10.80 -35.65
N ALA A 116 18.86 -10.33 -36.43
CA ALA A 116 18.89 -8.98 -36.99
C ALA A 116 18.81 -7.92 -35.89
N ALA A 117 17.90 -8.08 -34.92
CA ALA A 117 17.73 -7.15 -33.81
C ALA A 117 18.97 -7.12 -32.89
N LEU A 118 19.58 -8.27 -32.60
CA LEU A 118 20.82 -8.35 -31.83
C LEU A 118 22.01 -7.65 -32.52
N GLY A 119 21.98 -7.53 -33.85
CA GLY A 119 23.02 -6.82 -34.61
C GLY A 119 22.86 -5.30 -34.61
N MET A 120 21.75 -4.76 -34.07
CA MET A 120 21.50 -3.32 -34.07
C MET A 120 22.32 -2.60 -32.98
N PRO A 121 22.76 -1.35 -33.22
CA PRO A 121 23.47 -0.56 -32.21
C PRO A 121 22.68 -0.42 -30.91
N GLY A 122 23.34 -0.68 -29.78
CA GLY A 122 22.76 -0.51 -28.44
C GLY A 122 21.89 -1.67 -27.95
N VAL A 123 21.57 -2.66 -28.80
CA VAL A 123 20.82 -3.85 -28.37
C VAL A 123 21.74 -4.79 -27.59
N ARG A 124 21.38 -5.06 -26.33
CA ARG A 124 22.13 -5.97 -25.45
C ARG A 124 21.54 -7.39 -25.43
N TYR A 125 20.22 -7.49 -25.43
CA TYR A 125 19.49 -8.75 -25.34
C TYR A 125 18.21 -8.69 -26.17
N VAL A 126 17.77 -9.83 -26.68
CA VAL A 126 16.45 -10.02 -27.27
C VAL A 126 15.91 -11.33 -26.69
N VAL A 127 14.78 -11.25 -25.99
CA VAL A 127 14.25 -12.35 -25.18
C VAL A 127 12.85 -12.69 -25.66
N PRO A 128 12.53 -13.97 -25.94
CA PRO A 128 11.15 -14.38 -26.22
C PRO A 128 10.32 -14.36 -24.93
N PHE A 129 9.05 -13.98 -25.03
CA PHE A 129 8.07 -14.06 -23.95
C PHE A 129 6.87 -14.86 -24.45
N GLU A 130 6.62 -16.01 -23.85
CA GLU A 130 5.65 -16.98 -24.39
C GLU A 130 4.22 -16.82 -23.86
N GLY A 131 4.00 -16.01 -22.81
CA GLY A 131 2.67 -15.73 -22.27
C GLY A 131 2.03 -16.89 -21.53
#